data_AF-A0A2U1L7F6-F1
#
_entry.id   AF-A0A2U1L7F6-F1
#
_cell.length_a   1.000
_cell.length_b   1.000
_cell.length_c   1.000
_cell.angle_alpha   90.00
_cell.angle_beta   90.00
_cell.angle_gamma   90.00
#
_symmetry.space_group_name_H-M   'P 1'
#
loop_
_entity.id
_entity.type
_entity.pdbx_description
1 polymer ?
#
loop_
_entity_poly.entity_id
_entity_poly.type
_entity_poly.pdbx_seq_one_letter_code
_entity_poly.pdbx_strand_id
1 'polypeptide(L)' 'MATGKNSSISIEQFVSKMTPLIDMEKEAEISASMSSGANRTLDSAAKRGSTMLNLKCVDVQVCISQL' A
#
# COMPACT_ATOMS: atom_id res chain seq x y z
N MET A 1 -36.91 9.96 7.72
CA MET A 1 -35.99 10.25 8.84
C MET A 1 -35.56 8.91 9.44
N ALA A 2 -34.46 8.33 8.97
CA ALA A 2 -34.00 7.03 9.46
C ALA A 2 -33.19 7.26 10.74
N THR A 3 -33.70 6.73 11.85
CA THR A 3 -33.08 6.76 13.17
C THR A 3 -31.90 5.78 13.18
N GLY A 4 -30.68 6.31 13.05
CA GLY A 4 -29.45 5.51 13.12
C GLY A 4 -29.17 5.06 14.55
N LYS A 5 -29.70 3.89 14.94
CA LYS A 5 -29.20 3.15 16.10
C LYS A 5 -27.75 2.75 15.81
N ASN A 6 -26.79 3.38 16.49
CA ASN A 6 -25.39 2.96 16.43
C ASN A 6 -25.21 1.66 17.25
N SER A 7 -25.65 0.55 16.68
CA SER A 7 -25.40 -0.78 17.23
C SER A 7 -23.90 -1.07 17.12
N SER A 8 -23.27 -1.37 18.26
CA SER A 8 -21.86 -1.80 18.30
C SER A 8 -21.62 -2.90 17.29
N ILE A 9 -20.63 -2.71 16.42
CA ILE A 9 -20.23 -3.71 15.41
C ILE A 9 -19.42 -4.82 16.09
N SER A 10 -19.71 -6.08 15.77
CA SER A 10 -18.84 -7.18 16.19
C SER A 10 -17.55 -7.21 15.37
N ILE A 11 -16.52 -7.90 15.85
CA ILE A 11 -15.25 -8.02 15.11
C ILE A 11 -15.49 -8.71 13.76
N GLU A 12 -16.32 -9.75 13.72
CA GLU A 12 -16.63 -10.51 12.51
C GLU A 12 -17.36 -9.64 11.49
N GLN A 13 -18.30 -8.81 11.95
CA GLN A 13 -19.00 -7.85 11.10
C GLN A 13 -18.06 -6.77 10.58
N PHE A 14 -17.08 -6.34 11.39
CA PHE A 14 -16.07 -5.39 10.96
C PHE A 14 -15.16 -6.00 9.88
N VAL A 15 -14.62 -7.19 10.13
CA VAL A 15 -13.75 -7.91 9.19
C VAL A 15 -14.51 -8.18 7.89
N SER A 16 -15.73 -8.71 7.96
CA SER A 16 -16.55 -8.98 6.78
C SER A 16 -16.83 -7.72 5.95
N LYS A 17 -16.95 -6.55 6.57
CA LYS A 17 -17.12 -5.28 5.86
C LYS A 17 -15.81 -4.71 5.30
N MET A 18 -14.71 -4.84 6.04
CA MET A 18 -13.44 -4.22 5.67
C MET A 18 -12.66 -5.01 4.64
N THR A 19 -12.64 -6.35 4.71
CA THR A 19 -11.91 -7.20 3.75
C THR A 19 -12.19 -6.84 2.29
N PRO A 20 -13.45 -6.77 1.80
CA PRO A 20 -13.69 -6.43 0.39
C PRO A 20 -13.28 -5.00 0.03
N LEU A 21 -13.28 -4.07 0.99
CA LEU A 21 -12.83 -2.68 0.75
C LEU A 21 -11.31 -2.61 0.61
N ILE A 22 -10.59 -3.36 1.46
CA ILE A 22 -9.13 -3.48 1.40
C ILE A 22 -8.71 -4.14 0.08
N ASP A 23 -9.42 -5.19 -0.35
CA ASP A 23 -9.15 -5.85 -1.63
C ASP A 23 -9.35 -4.87 -2.80
N MET A 24 -10.42 -4.07 -2.77
CA MET A 24 -10.68 -3.06 -3.80
C MET A 24 -9.60 -1.96 -3.83
N GLU A 25 -9.20 -1.46 -2.65
CA GLU A 25 -8.13 -0.46 -2.54
C GLU A 25 -6.79 -0.99 -3.05
N LYS A 26 -6.46 -2.24 -2.71
CA LYS A 26 -5.25 -2.90 -3.17
C LYS A 26 -5.19 -2.97 -4.70
N GLU A 27 -6.25 -3.44 -5.35
CA GLU A 27 -6.28 -3.55 -6.81
C GLU A 27 -6.24 -2.17 -7.49
N ALA A 28 -6.86 -1.15 -6.89
CA ALA A 28 -6.80 0.22 -7.36
C ALA A 28 -5.36 0.80 -7.26
N GLU A 29 -4.66 0.57 -6.14
CA GLU A 29 -3.28 1.04 -5.93
C GLU A 29 -2.31 0.40 -6.93
N ILE A 30 -2.44 -0.91 -7.17
CA ILE A 30 -1.63 -1.61 -8.19
C ILE A 30 -1.86 -0.99 -9.56
N SER A 31 -3.12 -0.78 -9.94
CA SER A 31 -3.49 -0.19 -11.23
C SER A 31 -2.91 1.23 -11.39
N ALA A 32 -2.97 2.05 -10.35
CA ALA A 32 -2.41 3.39 -10.34
C ALA A 32 -0.86 3.36 -10.44
N SER A 33 -0.21 2.47 -9.71
CA SER A 33 1.24 2.28 -9.76
C SER A 33 1.71 1.84 -11.16
N MET A 34 1.02 0.88 -11.79
CA MET A 34 1.35 0.41 -13.14
C MET A 34 1.14 1.51 -14.19
N SER A 35 -0.01 2.18 -14.17
CA SER A 35 -0.33 3.27 -15.10
C SER A 35 0.67 4.42 -14.99
N SER A 36 0.96 4.84 -13.75
CA SER A 36 1.85 5.96 -13.51
C SER A 36 3.32 5.61 -13.75
N GLY A 37 3.74 4.35 -13.61
CA GLY A 37 5.06 3.87 -13.96
C GLY A 37 5.33 3.84 -15.47
N ALA A 38 4.31 3.56 -16.28
CA ALA A 38 4.44 3.44 -17.74
C ALA A 38 4.74 4.77 -18.45
N ASN A 39 4.28 5.90 -17.90
CA ASN A 39 4.37 7.21 -18.55
C ASN A 39 5.40 8.19 -17.95
N ARG A 40 6.10 7.83 -16.86
CA ARG A 40 7.01 8.76 -16.16
C ARG A 40 8.49 8.50 -16.48
N THR A 41 9.28 9.58 -16.54
CA THR A 41 10.74 9.45 -16.58
C THR A 41 11.29 9.22 -15.16
N LEU A 42 12.38 8.46 -15.06
CA LEU A 42 13.04 8.17 -13.79
C LEU A 42 13.49 9.45 -13.05
N ASP A 43 13.95 10.47 -13.80
CA ASP A 43 14.34 11.78 -13.25
C ASP A 43 13.16 12.51 -12.58
N SER A 44 11.99 12.54 -13.24
CA SER A 44 10.78 13.16 -12.68
C SER A 44 10.29 12.43 -11.44
N ALA A 45 10.36 11.10 -11.45
CA ALA A 45 9.97 10.25 -10.32
C ALA A 45 10.88 10.46 -9.10
N ALA A 46 12.18 10.65 -9.35
CA ALA A 46 13.17 10.93 -8.31
C ALA A 46 12.99 12.30 -7.69
N LYS A 47 12.76 13.35 -8.50
CA LYS A 47 12.45 14.71 -8.01
C LYS A 47 11.21 14.76 -7.13
N ARG A 48 10.21 13.92 -7.41
CA ARG A 48 9.00 13.78 -6.59
C ARG A 48 9.25 12.98 -5.30
N GLY A 49 10.43 12.39 -5.11
CA GLY A 49 10.74 11.52 -3.96
C GLY A 49 10.08 10.14 -4.04
N SER A 50 9.46 9.79 -5.16
CA SER A 50 8.84 8.48 -5.39
C SER A 50 9.81 7.42 -5.91
N THR A 51 11.06 7.79 -6.19
CA THR A 51 12.10 6.87 -6.67
C THR A 51 13.46 7.33 -6.17
N MET A 52 14.31 6.40 -5.74
CA MET A 52 15.70 6.70 -5.36
C MET A 52 16.64 6.16 -6.44
N LEU A 53 17.38 7.05 -7.08
CA LEU A 53 18.35 6.68 -8.12
C LEU A 53 19.74 6.53 -7.51
N ASN A 54 20.54 5.63 -8.10
CA ASN A 54 21.94 5.43 -7.73
C ASN A 54 22.16 5.06 -6.25
N LEU A 55 21.19 4.38 -5.63
CA LEU A 55 21.35 3.86 -4.28
C LEU A 55 22.43 2.77 -4.26
N LYS A 56 23.42 2.92 -3.37
CA LYS A 56 24.40 1.88 -3.04
C LYS A 56 24.10 1.35 -1.64
N CYS A 57 24.03 0.04 -1.48
CA CYS A 57 23.99 -0.57 -0.15
C CYS A 57 25.41 -0.55 0.45
N VAL A 58 25.60 0.15 1.56
CA VAL A 58 26.94 0.33 2.16
C VAL A 58 27.14 -0.53 3.43
N ASP A 59 26.07 -1.01 4.07
CA ASP A 59 26.14 -1.77 5.33
C ASP A 59 25.09 -2.89 5.38
N VAL A 60 25.18 -3.86 4.46
CA VAL A 60 24.28 -5.04 4.48
C VAL A 60 24.69 -5.97 5.61
N GLN A 61 24.09 -5.80 6.79
CA GLN A 61 24.25 -6.74 7.89
C GLN A 61 23.37 -7.96 7.64
N VAL A 62 23.98 -9.05 7.15
CA VAL A 62 23.29 -10.32 6.98
C VAL A 62 23.15 -10.98 8.36
N CYS A 63 21.98 -10.87 8.98
CA CYS A 63 21.65 -11.64 10.18
C CYS A 63 21.36 -13.10 9.81
N ILE A 64 22.39 -13.89 9.49
CA ILE A 64 22.27 -15.36 9.60
C ILE A 64 22.59 -15.70 11.06
N SER A 65 21.55 -15.86 11.87
CA SER A 65 21.68 -16.53 13.16
C SER A 65 20.42 -17.36 13.38
N GLN A 66 20.65 -18.65 13.67
CA GLN A 66 19.72 -19.74 13.95
C GLN A 66 19.23 -20.53 12.72
N LEU A 67 20.11 -21.41 12.25
CA LEU A 67 19.77 -22.73 11.71
C LEU A 67 20.32 -23.76 12.68
#